data_AF-A0A1E1VEC2-F1
#
_entry.id   AF-A0A1E1VEC2-F1
#
_cell.length_a   1.000
_cell.length_b   1.000
_cell.length_c   1.000
_cell.angle_alpha   90.00
_cell.angle_beta   90.00
_cell.angle_gamma   90.00
#
_symmetry.space_group_name_H-M   'P 1'
#
loop_
_entity.id
_entity.type
_entity.pdbx_description
1 polymer ?
#
loop_
_entity_poly.entity_id
_entity_poly.type
_entity_poly.pdbx_seq_one_letter_code
_entity_poly.pdbx_strand_id
1 'polypeptide(L)'
;MWPTTAAMTGLTPPPTGAWVDNNGRPIFFDGIDNSGYVTGKSPTSARNSFVYIDGEAFGGIRVDIGGDPDNPNPKTAWKYLWTAKDTWLGPEQNLGGIGAAYNLTMDPYEKYDMTFNGAVSYRMPSSSPGKYSGQDNGWALALIYPALIEINKSIIEYPSIRRFPGGASNDLRPNLQDPANPVPAMDPKNPPRIGGHGG
;
A
#
# COMPACT_ATOMS: atom_id res chain seq x y z
N MET A 1 -2.88 8.42 15.44
CA MET A 1 -3.12 8.91 16.81
C MET A 1 -3.87 10.23 16.82
N TRP A 2 -3.35 11.29 16.18
CA TRP A 2 -3.96 12.64 16.19
C TRP A 2 -5.50 12.68 16.05
N PRO A 3 -6.13 12.21 14.96
CA PRO A 3 -7.57 12.36 14.79
C PRO A 3 -8.38 11.65 15.87
N THR A 4 -7.93 10.46 16.30
CA THR A 4 -8.54 9.73 17.41
C THR A 4 -8.48 10.52 18.71
N THR A 5 -7.33 11.10 19.05
CA THR A 5 -7.18 11.90 20.26
C THR A 5 -8.07 13.14 20.23
N ALA A 6 -8.11 13.85 19.10
CA ALA A 6 -8.96 15.02 18.92
C ALA A 6 -10.44 14.67 19.17
N ALA A 7 -10.94 13.62 18.53
CA ALA A 7 -12.31 13.14 18.70
C ALA A 7 -12.62 12.76 20.15
N MET A 8 -11.71 12.04 20.82
CA MET A 8 -11.90 11.64 22.22
C MET A 8 -11.91 12.83 23.20
N THR A 9 -11.23 13.92 22.87
CA THR A 9 -11.26 15.17 23.66
C THR A 9 -12.42 16.10 23.31
N GLY A 10 -13.33 15.69 22.42
CA GLY A 10 -14.49 16.50 22.01
C GLY A 10 -14.19 17.58 20.97
N LEU A 11 -13.01 17.53 20.33
CA LEU A 11 -12.70 18.40 19.19
C LEU A 11 -13.17 17.76 17.89
N THR A 12 -13.44 18.58 16.88
CA THR A 12 -13.62 18.10 15.51
C THR A 12 -12.28 17.54 15.02
N PRO A 13 -12.17 16.23 14.73
CA PRO A 13 -10.93 15.67 14.22
C PRO A 13 -10.63 16.23 12.83
N PRO A 14 -9.34 16.38 12.46
CA PRO A 14 -9.00 16.65 11.06
C PRO A 14 -9.55 15.53 10.18
N PRO A 15 -10.01 15.84 8.95
CA PRO A 15 -10.49 14.81 8.05
C PRO A 15 -9.34 13.88 7.63
N THR A 16 -9.69 12.76 7.04
CA THR A 16 -8.74 12.01 6.21
C THR A 16 -8.73 12.62 4.82
N GLY A 17 -7.55 12.99 4.32
CA GLY A 17 -7.34 13.56 3.01
C GLY A 17 -7.06 15.07 3.00
N ALA A 18 -7.42 15.72 1.89
CA ALA A 18 -7.17 17.13 1.61
C ALA A 18 -7.86 18.08 2.60
N TRP A 19 -7.15 19.11 3.02
CA TRP A 19 -7.63 20.17 3.89
C TRP A 19 -6.87 21.48 3.67
N VAL A 20 -7.23 22.51 4.44
CA VAL A 20 -6.61 23.84 4.41
C VAL A 20 -6.10 24.21 5.81
N ASP A 21 -4.84 24.62 5.90
CA ASP A 21 -4.23 25.08 7.15
C ASP A 21 -4.79 26.45 7.60
N ASN A 22 -4.37 26.91 8.77
CA ASN A 22 -4.82 28.19 9.33
C ASN A 22 -4.40 29.42 8.50
N ASN A 23 -3.47 29.27 7.55
CA ASN A 23 -2.96 30.31 6.66
C ASN A 23 -3.52 30.20 5.24
N GLY A 24 -4.51 29.32 5.01
CA GLY A 24 -5.08 29.10 3.68
C GLY A 24 -4.23 28.19 2.77
N ARG A 25 -3.18 27.55 3.28
CA ARG A 25 -2.32 26.66 2.50
C ARG A 25 -2.87 25.23 2.49
N PRO A 26 -2.71 24.51 1.36
CA PRO A 26 -3.10 23.12 1.25
C PRO A 26 -2.32 22.22 2.22
N ILE A 27 -3.02 21.33 2.93
CA ILE A 27 -2.44 20.29 3.80
C ILE A 27 -3.18 18.97 3.59
N PHE A 28 -2.51 17.83 3.77
CA PHE A 28 -3.12 16.51 3.65
C PHE A 28 -2.94 15.73 4.96
N PHE A 29 -4.01 15.07 5.41
CA PHE A 29 -3.99 14.26 6.62
C PHE A 29 -4.21 12.79 6.30
N ASP A 30 -3.21 11.96 6.56
CA ASP A 30 -3.32 10.49 6.39
C ASP A 30 -4.00 9.80 7.58
N GLY A 31 -4.23 10.54 8.67
CA GLY A 31 -4.83 10.03 9.89
C GLY A 31 -6.31 9.64 9.71
N ILE A 32 -6.75 8.60 10.43
CA ILE A 32 -8.16 8.18 10.49
C ILE A 32 -8.57 8.12 11.96
N ASP A 33 -9.73 8.69 12.29
CA ASP A 33 -10.33 8.53 13.62
C ASP A 33 -10.69 7.06 13.86
N ASN A 34 -10.13 6.50 14.93
CA ASN A 34 -10.40 5.14 15.39
C ASN A 34 -11.06 5.11 16.78
N SER A 35 -11.66 6.22 17.22
CA SER A 35 -12.30 6.37 18.53
C SER A 35 -13.37 5.30 18.75
N GLY A 36 -14.18 4.99 17.74
CA GLY A 36 -15.18 3.92 17.81
C GLY A 36 -14.57 2.55 18.14
N TYR A 37 -13.43 2.20 17.52
CA TYR A 37 -12.73 0.95 17.80
C TYR A 37 -12.11 0.94 19.20
N VAL A 38 -11.40 2.00 19.56
CA VAL A 38 -10.72 2.12 20.87
C VAL A 38 -11.69 2.11 22.05
N THR A 39 -12.89 2.67 21.87
CA THR A 39 -13.94 2.73 22.90
C THR A 39 -14.88 1.52 22.89
N GLY A 40 -14.62 0.53 22.04
CA GLY A 40 -15.45 -0.69 21.92
C GLY A 40 -16.82 -0.47 21.26
N LYS A 41 -17.06 0.69 20.65
CA LYS A 41 -18.28 1.00 19.88
C LYS A 41 -18.25 0.40 18.47
N SER A 42 -17.08 0.03 17.98
CA SER A 42 -16.88 -0.70 16.73
C SER A 42 -16.01 -1.94 17.00
N PRO A 43 -16.34 -3.12 16.45
CA PRO A 43 -15.53 -4.33 16.62
C PRO A 43 -14.22 -4.27 15.81
N THR A 44 -14.11 -3.39 14.82
CA THR A 44 -12.93 -3.28 13.95
C THR A 44 -12.48 -1.83 13.76
N SER A 45 -11.18 -1.67 13.44
CA SER A 45 -10.59 -0.37 13.09
C SER A 45 -11.29 0.24 11.87
N ALA A 46 -11.44 1.57 11.84
CA ALA A 46 -11.93 2.28 10.65
C ALA A 46 -10.90 2.30 9.50
N ARG A 47 -9.62 1.97 9.75
CA ARG A 47 -8.58 1.95 8.72
C ARG A 47 -8.61 0.64 7.94
N ASN A 48 -8.57 0.78 6.61
CA ASN A 48 -8.48 -0.35 5.69
C ASN A 48 -7.23 -0.32 4.80
N SER A 49 -6.42 0.73 4.85
CA SER A 49 -5.21 0.85 4.02
C SER A 49 -4.02 1.39 4.82
N PHE A 50 -2.84 0.86 4.49
CA PHE A 50 -1.58 1.19 5.13
C PHE A 50 -0.50 1.29 4.06
N VAL A 51 0.43 2.21 4.28
CA VAL A 51 1.56 2.49 3.41
C VAL A 51 2.81 2.34 4.24
N TYR A 52 3.76 1.55 3.76
CA TYR A 52 5.04 1.32 4.43
C TYR A 52 6.12 2.09 3.70
N ILE A 53 6.74 3.03 4.40
CA ILE A 53 7.85 3.86 3.92
C ILE A 53 8.97 3.73 4.97
N ASP A 54 10.18 3.45 4.51
CA ASP A 54 11.40 3.41 5.33
C ASP A 54 12.37 4.49 4.84
N GLY A 55 12.51 5.57 5.61
CA GLY A 55 13.19 6.79 5.14
C GLY A 55 12.54 7.32 3.86
N GLU A 56 13.30 7.34 2.76
CA GLU A 56 12.83 7.69 1.41
C GLU A 56 12.55 6.47 0.52
N ALA A 57 12.53 5.26 1.08
CA ALA A 57 12.24 4.04 0.34
C ALA A 57 10.77 3.65 0.53
N PHE A 58 10.03 3.59 -0.58
CA PHE A 58 8.70 2.99 -0.55
C PHE A 58 8.81 1.47 -0.44
N GLY A 59 8.32 0.91 0.67
CA GLY A 59 8.41 -0.52 0.97
C GLY A 59 7.23 -1.32 0.45
N GLY A 60 6.00 -0.83 0.69
CA GLY A 60 4.81 -1.51 0.21
C GLY A 60 3.49 -0.98 0.73
N ILE A 61 2.42 -1.72 0.45
CA ILE A 61 1.04 -1.36 0.82
C ILE A 61 0.38 -2.55 1.49
N ARG A 62 -0.48 -2.28 2.46
CA ARG A 62 -1.43 -3.26 2.99
C ARG A 62 -2.86 -2.73 2.83
N VAL A 63 -3.77 -3.62 2.47
CA VAL A 63 -5.21 -3.38 2.44
C VAL A 63 -5.93 -4.46 3.25
N ASP A 64 -6.84 -4.05 4.10
CA ASP A 64 -7.65 -4.91 4.95
C ASP A 64 -9.07 -4.97 4.38
N ILE A 65 -9.48 -6.17 3.96
CA ILE A 65 -10.79 -6.43 3.35
C ILE A 65 -11.74 -6.93 4.41
N GLY A 66 -12.85 -6.23 4.62
CA GLY A 66 -13.93 -6.70 5.49
C GLY A 66 -15.22 -5.94 5.21
N GLY A 67 -16.16 -5.99 6.15
CA GLY A 67 -17.48 -5.35 6.00
C GLY A 67 -18.55 -6.28 5.43
N ASP A 68 -18.34 -7.59 5.52
CA ASP A 68 -19.42 -8.58 5.33
C ASP A 68 -20.51 -8.33 6.40
N PRO A 69 -21.76 -8.00 6.01
CA PRO A 69 -22.85 -7.78 6.96
C PRO A 69 -23.12 -9.01 7.85
N ASP A 70 -22.90 -10.22 7.32
CA ASP A 70 -23.14 -11.48 8.01
C ASP A 70 -21.94 -11.89 8.88
N ASN A 71 -20.76 -11.32 8.62
CA ASN A 71 -19.56 -11.55 9.39
C ASN A 71 -18.73 -10.25 9.54
N PRO A 72 -19.16 -9.32 10.42
CA PRO A 72 -18.59 -7.97 10.49
C PRO A 72 -17.21 -7.90 11.17
N ASN A 73 -16.76 -9.00 11.78
CA ASN A 73 -15.57 -9.05 12.62
C ASN A 73 -14.26 -9.30 11.85
N PRO A 74 -14.16 -10.28 10.94
CA PRO A 74 -12.92 -10.53 10.23
C PRO A 74 -12.60 -9.42 9.22
N LYS A 75 -11.36 -8.95 9.28
CA LYS A 75 -10.71 -8.24 8.18
C LYS A 75 -9.55 -9.07 7.67
N THR A 76 -9.62 -9.45 6.40
CA THR A 76 -8.57 -10.19 5.73
C THR A 76 -7.51 -9.21 5.23
N ALA A 77 -6.31 -9.28 5.79
CA ALA A 77 -5.22 -8.36 5.51
C ALA A 77 -4.35 -8.86 4.36
N TRP A 78 -4.26 -8.08 3.28
CA TRP A 78 -3.41 -8.33 2.13
C TRP A 78 -2.30 -7.29 2.09
N LYS A 79 -1.05 -7.73 1.95
CA LYS A 79 0.11 -6.85 1.88
C LYS A 79 0.92 -7.14 0.63
N TYR A 80 1.36 -6.10 -0.05
CA TYR A 80 2.20 -6.17 -1.24
C TYR A 80 3.51 -5.42 -1.00
N LEU A 81 4.61 -6.09 -1.27
CA LEU A 81 5.97 -5.59 -1.04
C LEU A 81 6.79 -5.69 -2.33
N TRP A 82 7.64 -4.70 -2.59
CA TRP A 82 8.60 -4.73 -3.72
C TRP A 82 9.98 -5.28 -3.32
N THR A 83 10.12 -5.71 -2.07
CA THR A 83 11.38 -6.15 -1.47
C THR A 83 11.13 -7.36 -0.59
N ALA A 84 12.04 -8.34 -0.59
CA ALA A 84 12.02 -9.49 0.31
C ALA A 84 13.20 -9.42 1.29
N LYS A 85 12.99 -9.87 2.54
CA LYS A 85 14.02 -10.02 3.57
C LYS A 85 13.88 -11.37 4.23
N ASP A 86 14.99 -12.11 4.34
CA ASP A 86 15.01 -13.41 5.01
C ASP A 86 14.92 -13.28 6.54
N THR A 87 15.37 -12.16 7.11
CA THR A 87 15.31 -11.83 8.54
C THR A 87 15.22 -10.32 8.75
N TRP A 88 14.84 -9.89 9.96
CA TRP A 88 14.73 -8.46 10.32
C TRP A 88 15.99 -7.62 10.02
N LEU A 89 17.18 -8.16 10.31
CA LEU A 89 18.48 -7.52 10.02
C LEU A 89 19.18 -8.12 8.79
N GLY A 90 18.45 -8.93 8.02
CA GLY A 90 18.97 -9.60 6.85
C GLY A 90 19.14 -8.66 5.66
N PRO A 91 19.95 -9.04 4.67
CA PRO A 91 20.06 -8.30 3.43
C PRO A 91 18.71 -8.26 2.70
N GLU A 92 18.38 -7.10 2.13
CA GLU A 92 17.19 -6.88 1.34
C GLU A 92 17.40 -7.33 -0.11
N GLN A 93 16.43 -8.06 -0.67
CA GLN A 93 16.39 -8.44 -2.07
C GLN A 93 15.29 -7.67 -2.80
N ASN A 94 15.63 -7.06 -3.93
CA ASN A 94 14.65 -6.39 -4.79
C ASN A 94 13.90 -7.44 -5.64
N LEU A 95 12.57 -7.38 -5.64
CA LEU A 95 11.70 -8.30 -6.38
C LEU A 95 11.45 -7.85 -7.84
N GLY A 96 11.96 -6.67 -8.22
CA GLY A 96 11.86 -6.16 -9.59
C GLY A 96 10.52 -5.48 -9.87
N GLY A 97 10.00 -5.68 -11.09
CA GLY A 97 8.79 -5.01 -11.57
C GLY A 97 7.50 -5.50 -10.93
N ILE A 98 7.46 -6.75 -10.46
CA ILE A 98 6.30 -7.33 -9.78
C ILE A 98 6.75 -7.74 -8.38
N GLY A 99 6.09 -7.18 -7.38
CA GLY A 99 6.32 -7.48 -5.98
C GLY A 99 5.65 -8.78 -5.52
N ALA A 100 5.80 -9.09 -4.25
CA ALA A 100 5.18 -10.25 -3.60
C ALA A 100 3.91 -9.85 -2.84
N ALA A 101 2.90 -10.72 -2.87
CA ALA A 101 1.65 -10.55 -2.13
C ALA A 101 1.53 -11.57 -1.00
N TYR A 102 1.15 -11.10 0.19
CA TYR A 102 0.99 -11.89 1.41
C TYR A 102 -0.39 -11.66 2.02
N ASN A 103 -1.05 -12.73 2.47
CA ASN A 103 -2.29 -12.65 3.26
C ASN A 103 -1.88 -12.79 4.71
N LEU A 104 -1.76 -11.66 5.40
CA LEU A 104 -1.27 -11.60 6.78
C LEU A 104 -2.23 -12.25 7.79
N THR A 105 -3.50 -12.45 7.41
CA THR A 105 -4.46 -13.18 8.25
C THR A 105 -4.14 -14.66 8.30
N MET A 106 -3.58 -15.22 7.21
CA MET A 106 -3.22 -16.64 7.12
C MET A 106 -1.71 -16.88 7.28
N ASP A 107 -0.88 -15.93 6.83
CA ASP A 107 0.58 -15.96 6.85
C ASP A 107 1.14 -14.64 7.41
N PRO A 108 1.04 -14.44 8.74
CA PRO A 108 1.55 -13.22 9.37
C PRO A 108 3.08 -13.08 9.30
N TYR A 109 3.79 -14.14 8.91
CA TYR A 109 5.24 -14.16 8.77
C TYR A 109 5.73 -13.85 7.35
N GLU A 110 4.83 -13.59 6.40
CA GLU A 110 5.18 -13.20 5.03
C GLU A 110 6.10 -14.23 4.35
N LYS A 111 5.88 -15.52 4.63
CA LYS A 111 6.71 -16.62 4.14
C LYS A 111 6.33 -17.03 2.73
N TYR A 112 5.06 -16.95 2.37
CA TYR A 112 4.53 -17.51 1.14
C TYR A 112 4.06 -16.39 0.21
N ASP A 113 4.87 -16.08 -0.81
CA ASP A 113 4.43 -15.20 -1.89
C ASP A 113 3.28 -15.88 -2.66
N MET A 114 2.19 -15.13 -2.80
CA MET A 114 0.98 -15.52 -3.51
C MET A 114 0.79 -14.77 -4.83
N THR A 115 1.73 -13.87 -5.20
CA THR A 115 1.81 -13.31 -6.55
C THR A 115 2.41 -14.33 -7.50
N PHE A 116 3.56 -14.92 -7.15
CA PHE A 116 4.12 -16.07 -7.84
C PHE A 116 4.14 -17.27 -6.91
N ASN A 117 3.04 -18.03 -6.96
CA ASN A 117 2.71 -19.06 -5.98
C ASN A 117 3.89 -19.99 -5.62
N GLY A 118 4.25 -20.01 -4.33
CA GLY A 118 5.25 -20.93 -3.77
C GLY A 118 6.70 -20.45 -3.85
N ALA A 119 6.96 -19.21 -4.27
CA ALA A 119 8.26 -18.58 -4.16
C ALA A 119 8.50 -18.10 -2.71
N VAL A 120 9.08 -18.97 -1.88
CA VAL A 120 9.74 -18.51 -0.64
C VAL A 120 11.14 -18.03 -1.02
N SER A 121 11.55 -16.82 -0.60
CA SER A 121 12.94 -16.38 -0.81
C SER A 121 13.86 -17.27 0.01
N TYR A 122 14.53 -18.21 -0.65
CA TYR A 122 15.61 -18.99 -0.07
C TYR A 122 16.82 -18.84 -0.98
N ARG A 123 18.01 -18.70 -0.37
CA ARG A 123 19.28 -18.76 -1.10
C ARG A 123 19.56 -20.12 -1.75
N MET A 124 18.80 -21.16 -1.41
CA MET A 124 18.95 -22.52 -1.92
C MET A 124 17.58 -23.11 -2.27
N PRO A 125 17.44 -23.93 -3.34
CA PRO A 125 16.19 -24.61 -3.65
C PRO A 125 15.75 -25.51 -2.49
N SER A 126 14.65 -25.16 -1.82
CA SER A 126 14.02 -25.99 -0.79
C SER A 126 12.84 -26.76 -1.38
N SER A 127 12.57 -28.00 -0.96
CA SER A 127 11.50 -28.87 -1.47
C SER A 127 10.29 -28.99 -0.53
N SER A 128 10.09 -28.04 0.39
CA SER A 128 9.05 -28.12 1.42
C SER A 128 7.63 -28.27 0.84
N PRO A 129 6.80 -29.21 1.34
CA PRO A 129 5.37 -29.35 1.00
C PRO A 129 4.50 -28.11 1.28
N GLY A 130 5.00 -27.15 2.06
CA GLY A 130 4.35 -25.85 2.30
C GLY A 130 4.36 -24.90 1.11
N LYS A 131 4.97 -25.27 -0.02
CA LYS A 131 4.84 -24.58 -1.31
C LYS A 131 3.42 -24.77 -1.84
N TYR A 132 2.46 -24.06 -1.29
CA TYR A 132 1.13 -23.99 -1.85
C TYR A 132 1.20 -23.26 -3.19
N SER A 133 1.21 -24.01 -4.30
CA SER A 133 1.14 -23.50 -5.65
C SER A 133 -0.32 -23.17 -6.04
N GLY A 134 -1.03 -22.43 -5.18
CA GLY A 134 -2.47 -22.18 -5.28
C GLY A 134 -2.94 -21.57 -6.61
N GLN A 135 -4.18 -21.07 -6.63
CA GLN A 135 -4.63 -20.24 -7.76
C GLN A 135 -3.91 -18.89 -7.76
N ASP A 136 -3.73 -18.28 -8.93
CA ASP A 136 -3.21 -16.92 -9.09
C ASP A 136 -4.03 -15.93 -8.23
N ASN A 137 -3.37 -15.15 -7.38
CA ASN A 137 -4.01 -14.14 -6.53
C ASN A 137 -3.80 -12.71 -7.06
N GLY A 138 -3.53 -12.54 -8.36
CA GLY A 138 -3.43 -11.24 -9.02
C GLY A 138 -4.65 -10.34 -8.80
N TRP A 139 -5.83 -10.92 -8.48
CA TRP A 139 -7.01 -10.17 -8.06
C TRP A 139 -6.76 -9.29 -6.82
N ALA A 140 -5.87 -9.67 -5.91
CA ALA A 140 -5.52 -8.88 -4.74
C ALA A 140 -4.89 -7.53 -5.13
N LEU A 141 -4.23 -7.46 -6.29
CA LEU A 141 -3.70 -6.20 -6.82
C LEU A 141 -4.80 -5.20 -7.15
N ALA A 142 -5.99 -5.66 -7.56
CA ALA A 142 -7.13 -4.77 -7.84
C ALA A 142 -7.60 -4.02 -6.57
N LEU A 143 -7.28 -4.52 -5.39
CA LEU A 143 -7.58 -3.90 -4.11
C LEU A 143 -6.43 -3.04 -3.58
N ILE A 144 -5.19 -3.41 -3.92
CA ILE A 144 -3.97 -2.71 -3.49
C ILE A 144 -3.71 -1.47 -4.35
N TYR A 145 -3.93 -1.55 -5.66
CA TYR A 145 -3.69 -0.44 -6.59
C TYR A 145 -4.49 0.83 -6.29
N PRO A 146 -5.78 0.78 -5.88
CA PRO A 146 -6.50 1.98 -5.45
C PRO A 146 -5.77 2.78 -4.36
N ALA A 147 -5.26 2.10 -3.32
CA ALA A 147 -4.48 2.74 -2.26
C ALA A 147 -3.16 3.32 -2.79
N LEU A 148 -2.48 2.61 -3.71
CA LEU A 148 -1.27 3.10 -4.36
C LEU A 148 -1.52 4.37 -5.17
N ILE A 149 -2.62 4.40 -5.92
CA ILE A 149 -3.03 5.53 -6.75
C ILE A 149 -3.39 6.73 -5.88
N GLU A 150 -4.07 6.52 -4.75
CA GLU A 150 -4.41 7.60 -3.81
C GLU A 150 -3.17 8.32 -3.28
N ILE A 151 -2.14 7.58 -2.87
CA ILE A 151 -0.85 8.14 -2.42
C ILE A 151 -0.15 8.86 -3.57
N ASN A 152 -0.14 8.28 -4.76
CA ASN A 152 0.48 8.92 -5.92
C ASN A 152 -0.21 10.26 -6.23
N LYS A 153 -1.55 10.31 -6.15
CA LYS A 153 -2.31 11.56 -6.32
C LYS A 153 -1.98 12.57 -5.23
N SER A 154 -1.90 12.17 -3.96
CA SER A 154 -1.59 13.10 -2.87
C SER A 154 -0.17 13.68 -2.99
N ILE A 155 0.82 12.88 -3.38
CA ILE A 155 2.19 13.34 -3.65
C ILE A 155 2.23 14.36 -4.81
N ILE A 156 1.42 14.15 -5.85
CA ILE A 156 1.34 15.06 -7.01
C ILE A 156 0.65 16.38 -6.63
N GLU A 157 -0.42 16.33 -5.85
CA GLU A 157 -1.25 17.48 -5.50
C GLU A 157 -0.67 18.33 -4.37
N TYR A 158 0.00 17.70 -3.39
CA TYR A 158 0.66 18.34 -2.25
C TYR A 158 2.18 18.10 -2.28
N PRO A 159 2.88 18.53 -3.35
CA PRO A 159 4.29 18.24 -3.49
C PRO A 159 5.10 19.04 -2.47
N SER A 160 5.61 18.39 -1.44
CA SER A 160 6.87 18.80 -0.81
C SER A 160 8.06 18.57 -1.78
N ILE A 161 7.83 17.79 -2.84
CA ILE A 161 8.79 17.35 -3.83
C ILE A 161 8.09 17.16 -5.21
N ARG A 162 8.67 17.62 -6.33
CA ARG A 162 8.07 17.52 -7.69
C ARG A 162 8.06 16.05 -8.18
N ARG A 163 6.92 15.50 -8.62
CA ARG A 163 6.83 14.12 -9.18
C ARG A 163 5.81 14.00 -10.33
N PHE A 164 6.05 13.03 -11.24
CA PHE A 164 5.10 12.55 -12.25
C PHE A 164 5.04 10.99 -12.27
N PRO A 165 3.85 10.35 -12.39
CA PRO A 165 3.72 8.88 -12.42
C PRO A 165 3.98 8.30 -13.83
N GLY A 166 4.84 7.27 -13.93
CA GLY A 166 5.11 6.54 -15.18
C GLY A 166 4.23 5.28 -15.35
N GLY A 167 4.36 4.57 -16.47
CA GLY A 167 3.50 3.46 -16.91
C GLY A 167 4.09 2.03 -16.90
N ALA A 168 5.29 1.79 -16.38
CA ALA A 168 5.90 0.46 -16.19
C ALA A 168 5.56 -0.18 -14.82
N SER A 169 5.85 -1.47 -14.65
CA SER A 169 5.46 -2.27 -13.46
C SER A 169 6.02 -1.74 -12.13
N ASN A 170 7.12 -0.98 -12.17
CA ASN A 170 7.71 -0.26 -11.03
C ASN A 170 7.33 1.23 -10.98
N ASP A 171 6.65 1.78 -11.98
CA ASP A 171 6.48 3.24 -12.10
C ASP A 171 5.42 3.80 -11.15
N LEU A 172 4.50 2.96 -10.67
CA LEU A 172 3.59 3.33 -9.59
C LEU A 172 4.28 3.36 -8.22
N ARG A 173 5.46 2.73 -8.07
CA ARG A 173 6.25 2.79 -6.84
C ARG A 173 6.88 4.18 -6.69
N PRO A 174 6.60 4.92 -5.60
CA PRO A 174 7.27 6.18 -5.32
C PRO A 174 8.79 6.02 -5.17
N ASN A 175 9.56 6.76 -5.98
CA ASN A 175 10.97 7.03 -5.70
C ASN A 175 11.04 8.33 -4.87
N LEU A 176 11.23 8.20 -3.56
CA LEU A 176 11.31 9.38 -2.69
C LEU A 176 12.76 9.91 -2.57
N GLN A 177 13.76 9.16 -3.07
CA GLN A 177 15.19 9.52 -3.02
C GLN A 177 15.61 10.42 -4.19
N ASP A 178 15.17 10.09 -5.41
CA ASP A 178 15.38 10.93 -6.60
C ASP A 178 14.03 11.28 -7.25
N PRO A 179 13.40 12.36 -6.80
CA PRO A 179 12.07 12.74 -7.24
C PRO A 179 12.03 13.35 -8.64
N ALA A 180 13.19 13.76 -9.17
CA ALA A 180 13.28 14.43 -10.46
C ALA A 180 13.27 13.45 -11.64
N ASN A 181 13.36 12.13 -11.41
CA ASN A 181 13.51 11.14 -12.47
C ASN A 181 12.21 10.97 -13.29
N PRO A 182 12.12 11.51 -14.51
CA PRO A 182 10.92 11.45 -15.32
C PRO A 182 11.04 10.32 -16.33
N VAL A 183 10.12 9.35 -16.28
CA VAL A 183 9.61 8.77 -17.52
C VAL A 183 8.48 9.69 -17.99
N PRO A 184 8.39 10.08 -19.27
CA PRO A 184 7.37 11.01 -19.75
C PRO A 184 5.96 10.53 -19.35
N ALA A 185 5.34 11.19 -18.37
CA ALA A 185 4.04 10.81 -17.87
C ALA A 185 2.95 11.19 -18.86
N MET A 186 2.02 10.25 -19.03
CA MET A 186 0.72 10.48 -19.60
C MET A 186 0.03 11.62 -18.87
N ASP A 187 -0.34 12.69 -19.58
CA ASP A 187 -1.34 13.63 -19.06
C ASP A 187 -2.65 12.84 -18.84
N PRO A 188 -3.22 12.75 -17.63
CA PRO A 188 -4.47 12.03 -17.40
C PRO A 188 -5.63 12.58 -18.24
N LYS A 189 -5.54 13.84 -18.68
CA LYS A 189 -6.50 14.47 -19.61
C LYS A 189 -6.14 14.25 -21.07
N ASN A 190 -4.87 13.94 -21.38
CA ASN A 190 -4.36 13.63 -22.72
C ASN A 190 -3.37 12.45 -22.68
N PRO A 191 -3.84 11.21 -22.42
CA PRO A 191 -2.94 10.07 -22.40
C PRO A 191 -2.34 9.87 -23.81
N PRO A 192 -1.00 9.78 -23.98
CA PRO A 192 -0.39 9.35 -25.22
C PRO A 192 -1.01 8.02 -25.65
N ARG A 193 -1.54 8.01 -26.89
CA ARG A 193 -2.05 6.81 -27.54
C ARG A 193 -0.87 5.91 -27.89
N ILE A 194 -0.46 5.07 -26.95
CA ILE A 194 0.53 4.03 -27.20
C ILE A 194 -0.23 2.80 -27.68
N GLY A 195 0.00 2.40 -28.94
CA GLY A 195 -0.52 1.14 -29.45
C GLY A 195 0.03 -0.01 -28.61
N GLY A 196 -0.84 -0.93 -28.20
CA GLY A 196 -0.44 -2.06 -27.37
C GLY A 196 0.63 -2.90 -28.08
N HIS A 197 1.83 -2.92 -27.53
CA HIS A 197 2.85 -3.91 -27.86
C HIS A 197 2.96 -4.87 -26.68
N GLY A 198 2.22 -5.97 -26.78
CA GLY A 198 2.43 -7.15 -25.95
C GLY A 198 3.64 -7.94 -26.46
N GLY A 199 4.43 -8.43 -25.52
CA GLY A 199 5.44 -9.47 -25.67
C GLY A 199 5.39 -10.35 -24.43
#